data_AF-G9NZJ9-F1
#
_entry.id   AF-G9NZJ9-F1
#
_cell.length_a   1.000
_cell.length_b   1.000
_cell.length_c   1.000
_cell.angle_alpha   90.00
_cell.angle_beta   90.00
_cell.angle_gamma   90.00
#
_symmetry.space_group_name_H-M   'P 1'
#
loop_
_entity.id
_entity.type
_entity.pdbx_description
1 polymer ?
#
loop_
_entity_poly.entity_id
_entity_poly.type
_entity_poly.pdbx_seq_one_letter_code
_entity_poly.pdbx_strand_id
1 'polypeptide(L)'
;ASSGDTIPEWPKSPRPTPYQVLGVSKSAIYDKRHFYDLVKLYHPDTHDPQGNPSSASASTSPSASSSSSHIGQLPHATRLERYHMIVAANELLSNSSKRRMYDAYGLGWSHGDGVTTLRDIDRNWRHQQGTAANNATWEDWEHWRDAQAGKAGEPVFMSHGAFATIVVMFCVVGAIAQTNRAENSSTVYAGWVADQNNNVGRRLQRNEVMVAGLNKDERVNHFLRERE
;
A
#
# COMPACT_ATOMS: atom_id res chain seq x y z
N ALA A 1 -32.91 -14.61 -7.73
CA ALA A 1 -34.22 -13.94 -7.65
C ALA A 1 -34.56 -13.38 -9.02
N SER A 2 -35.78 -13.54 -9.49
CA SER A 2 -36.22 -13.10 -10.82
C SER A 2 -36.50 -11.60 -10.85
N SER A 3 -35.54 -10.80 -11.31
CA SER A 3 -35.79 -9.43 -11.78
C SER A 3 -36.41 -9.51 -13.16
N GLY A 4 -37.74 -9.57 -13.21
CA GLY A 4 -38.51 -9.68 -14.47
C GLY A 4 -38.43 -8.42 -15.32
N ASP A 5 -38.81 -8.54 -16.59
CA ASP A 5 -38.74 -7.52 -17.65
C ASP A 5 -39.74 -6.35 -17.48
N THR A 6 -39.93 -5.86 -16.25
CA THR A 6 -40.71 -4.65 -15.96
C THR A 6 -39.84 -3.43 -16.24
N ILE A 7 -40.03 -2.82 -17.41
CA ILE A 7 -39.45 -1.51 -17.75
C ILE A 7 -39.76 -0.54 -16.59
N PRO A 8 -38.74 0.06 -15.94
CA PRO A 8 -38.97 0.94 -14.80
C PRO A 8 -39.78 2.17 -15.22
N GLU A 9 -40.79 2.54 -14.40
CA GLU A 9 -41.57 3.74 -14.63
C GLU A 9 -40.65 4.98 -14.59
N TRP A 10 -40.81 5.90 -15.54
CA TRP A 10 -39.97 7.11 -15.59
C TRP A 10 -40.11 7.91 -14.28
N PRO A 11 -39.01 8.34 -13.65
CA PRO A 11 -39.07 9.01 -12.36
C PRO A 11 -39.92 10.29 -12.40
N LYS A 12 -40.91 10.36 -11.50
CA LYS A 12 -41.83 11.50 -11.32
C LYS A 12 -41.21 12.68 -10.57
N SER A 13 -40.03 12.49 -9.98
CA SER A 13 -39.25 13.57 -9.36
C SER A 13 -38.80 14.57 -10.43
N PRO A 14 -38.93 15.89 -10.22
CA PRO A 14 -38.49 16.90 -11.19
C PRO A 14 -36.97 16.89 -11.43
N ARG A 15 -36.19 16.28 -10.52
CA ARG A 15 -34.73 16.12 -10.62
C ARG A 15 -34.34 14.70 -10.20
N PRO A 16 -34.36 13.72 -11.11
CA PRO A 16 -34.02 12.35 -10.78
C PRO A 16 -32.51 12.18 -10.60
N THR A 17 -32.13 11.25 -9.72
CA THR A 17 -30.76 10.73 -9.61
C THR A 17 -30.43 9.80 -10.79
N PRO A 18 -29.14 9.60 -11.13
CA PRO A 18 -28.74 8.65 -12.19
C PRO A 18 -29.24 7.22 -11.91
N TYR A 19 -29.34 6.85 -10.63
CA TYR A 19 -29.92 5.59 -10.16
C TYR A 19 -31.42 5.47 -10.48
N GLN A 20 -32.20 6.53 -10.24
CA GLN A 20 -33.63 6.59 -10.59
C GLN A 20 -33.86 6.62 -12.11
N VAL A 21 -33.00 7.29 -12.88
CA VAL A 21 -33.11 7.32 -14.36
C VAL A 21 -32.93 5.92 -14.96
N LEU A 22 -31.99 5.11 -14.46
CA LEU A 22 -31.76 3.76 -14.96
C LEU A 22 -32.58 2.66 -14.23
N GLY A 23 -33.30 3.00 -13.16
CA GLY A 23 -34.02 2.04 -12.32
C GLY A 23 -33.12 1.11 -11.50
N VAL A 24 -31.86 1.47 -11.26
CA VAL A 24 -30.85 0.61 -10.61
C VAL A 24 -30.62 1.05 -9.16
N SER A 25 -30.57 0.09 -8.22
CA SER A 25 -30.25 0.37 -6.81
C SER A 25 -28.81 0.89 -6.61
N LYS A 26 -28.62 1.84 -5.69
CA LYS A 26 -27.28 2.35 -5.29
C LYS A 26 -26.34 1.23 -4.80
N SER A 27 -26.88 0.15 -4.22
CA SER A 27 -26.09 -1.00 -3.75
C SER A 27 -25.85 -2.09 -4.81
N ALA A 28 -26.50 -2.02 -5.98
CA ALA A 28 -26.36 -3.05 -7.01
C ALA A 28 -25.05 -2.91 -7.81
N ILE A 29 -24.54 -4.04 -8.29
CA ILE A 29 -23.51 -4.07 -9.34
C ILE A 29 -24.12 -3.44 -10.59
N TYR A 30 -23.36 -2.61 -11.30
CA TYR A 30 -23.84 -1.94 -12.50
C TYR A 30 -24.00 -2.94 -13.65
N ASP A 31 -25.20 -3.02 -14.23
CA ASP A 31 -25.51 -3.82 -15.41
C ASP A 31 -26.06 -2.92 -16.53
N LYS A 32 -25.53 -3.09 -17.74
CA LYS A 32 -25.93 -2.31 -18.93
C LYS A 32 -27.26 -2.74 -19.54
N ARG A 33 -27.86 -3.88 -19.14
CA ARG A 33 -29.16 -4.34 -19.67
C ARG A 33 -30.24 -3.25 -19.62
N HIS A 34 -30.49 -2.71 -18.42
CA HIS A 34 -31.45 -1.62 -18.20
C HIS A 34 -31.16 -0.38 -19.08
N PHE A 35 -29.88 -0.03 -19.28
CA PHE A 35 -29.50 1.04 -20.19
C PHE A 35 -29.87 0.73 -21.65
N TYR A 36 -29.57 -0.48 -22.15
CA TYR A 36 -29.92 -0.86 -23.52
C TYR A 36 -31.44 -0.86 -23.76
N ASP A 37 -32.23 -1.29 -22.79
CA ASP A 37 -33.69 -1.33 -22.94
C ASP A 37 -34.31 0.07 -22.89
N LEU A 38 -33.80 0.95 -22.01
CA LEU A 38 -34.18 2.37 -21.99
C LEU A 38 -33.73 3.11 -23.26
N VAL A 39 -32.56 2.80 -23.83
CA VAL A 39 -32.11 3.37 -25.10
C VAL A 39 -33.06 2.99 -26.24
N LYS A 40 -33.41 1.71 -26.42
CA LYS A 40 -34.39 1.27 -27.44
C LYS A 40 -35.73 1.99 -27.33
N LEU A 41 -36.13 2.35 -26.11
CA LEU A 41 -37.43 2.93 -25.80
C LEU A 41 -37.48 4.47 -25.96
N TYR A 42 -36.34 5.15 -25.76
CA TYR A 42 -36.24 6.62 -25.79
C TYR A 42 -35.36 7.18 -26.92
N HIS A 43 -34.80 6.35 -27.79
CA HIS A 43 -33.95 6.81 -28.89
C HIS A 43 -34.71 7.79 -29.82
N PRO A 44 -34.10 8.93 -30.23
CA PRO A 44 -34.79 9.96 -31.01
C PRO A 44 -35.30 9.45 -32.37
N ASP A 45 -34.57 8.55 -33.01
CA ASP A 45 -34.84 8.01 -34.35
C ASP A 45 -35.94 6.92 -34.39
N THR A 46 -36.43 6.47 -33.22
CA THR A 46 -37.37 5.34 -33.14
C THR A 46 -38.83 5.73 -33.39
N HIS A 47 -39.16 7.03 -33.37
CA HIS A 47 -40.46 7.52 -33.84
C HIS A 47 -40.32 8.83 -34.61
N ASP A 48 -40.61 8.75 -35.91
CA ASP A 48 -40.63 9.86 -36.85
C ASP A 48 -41.67 10.93 -36.42
N PRO A 49 -41.37 12.25 -36.43
CA PRO A 49 -42.33 13.30 -36.10
C PRO A 49 -43.54 13.42 -37.04
N GLN A 50 -43.66 12.61 -38.10
CA GLN A 50 -44.79 12.60 -39.03
C GLN A 50 -46.06 11.90 -38.50
N GLY A 51 -46.50 12.28 -37.30
CA GLY A 51 -47.79 11.91 -36.71
C GLY A 51 -48.74 13.11 -36.63
N ASN A 52 -49.45 13.40 -37.73
CA ASN A 52 -50.38 14.53 -37.85
C ASN A 52 -51.43 14.56 -36.70
N PRO A 53 -51.49 15.61 -35.84
CA PRO A 53 -52.26 15.60 -34.60
C PRO A 53 -53.77 15.90 -34.76
N SER A 54 -54.35 15.63 -35.92
CA SER A 54 -55.71 16.10 -36.29
C SER A 54 -56.85 15.08 -36.08
N SER A 55 -56.62 13.93 -35.45
CA SER A 55 -57.65 12.87 -35.30
C SER A 55 -57.58 12.02 -34.01
N ALA A 56 -57.27 12.63 -32.86
CA ALA A 56 -57.37 11.98 -31.54
C ALA A 56 -58.44 12.65 -30.64
N SER A 57 -59.70 12.34 -30.90
CA SER A 57 -60.83 12.73 -30.03
C SER A 57 -60.79 11.97 -28.70
N ALA A 58 -61.12 12.67 -27.62
CA ALA A 58 -60.99 12.17 -26.24
C ALA A 58 -61.86 10.92 -25.97
N SER A 59 -61.20 9.78 -25.78
CA SER A 59 -61.73 8.46 -25.37
C SER A 59 -60.56 7.51 -25.05
N THR A 60 -60.57 6.55 -24.12
CA THR A 60 -61.42 6.29 -22.93
C THR A 60 -60.59 5.44 -21.94
N SER A 61 -60.69 5.69 -20.62
CA SER A 61 -60.25 4.89 -19.46
C SER A 61 -58.87 4.15 -19.47
N PRO A 62 -58.01 4.35 -18.45
CA PRO A 62 -56.71 3.67 -18.38
C PRO A 62 -56.80 2.23 -17.86
N SER A 63 -56.50 1.25 -18.71
CA SER A 63 -56.15 -0.11 -18.31
C SER A 63 -54.62 -0.28 -18.23
N ALA A 64 -54.15 -0.97 -17.17
CA ALA A 64 -52.77 -0.90 -16.66
C ALA A 64 -51.71 -1.69 -17.46
N SER A 65 -51.81 -1.74 -18.79
CA SER A 65 -50.90 -2.48 -19.68
C SER A 65 -50.36 -1.64 -20.85
N SER A 66 -50.39 -0.29 -20.71
CA SER A 66 -50.20 0.70 -21.79
C SER A 66 -48.92 1.55 -21.69
N SER A 67 -47.89 1.04 -21.00
CA SER A 67 -46.64 1.79 -20.74
C SER A 67 -45.86 2.16 -22.01
N SER A 68 -45.86 1.31 -23.04
CA SER A 68 -45.14 1.54 -24.29
C SER A 68 -45.87 2.51 -25.23
N SER A 69 -47.19 2.43 -25.32
CA SER A 69 -48.01 3.30 -26.20
C SER A 69 -47.97 4.77 -25.77
N HIS A 70 -47.89 5.04 -24.47
CA HIS A 70 -47.76 6.41 -23.95
C HIS A 70 -46.40 7.05 -24.31
N ILE A 71 -45.35 6.26 -24.59
CA ILE A 71 -44.01 6.78 -24.90
C ILE A 71 -43.90 7.24 -26.36
N GLY A 72 -44.63 6.58 -27.28
CA GLY A 72 -44.82 7.06 -28.65
C GLY A 72 -45.50 8.44 -28.70
N GLN A 73 -46.41 8.71 -27.75
CA GLN A 73 -47.15 9.97 -27.62
C GLN A 73 -46.39 11.09 -26.89
N LEU A 74 -45.21 10.83 -26.33
CA LEU A 74 -44.40 11.88 -25.69
C LEU A 74 -43.91 12.90 -26.75
N PRO A 75 -43.94 14.22 -26.44
CA PRO A 75 -43.32 15.23 -27.29
C PRO A 75 -41.85 14.91 -27.58
N HIS A 76 -41.41 15.11 -28.82
CA HIS A 76 -40.03 14.82 -29.26
C HIS A 76 -38.97 15.45 -28.35
N ALA A 77 -39.17 16.71 -27.94
CA ALA A 77 -38.27 17.42 -27.03
C ALA A 77 -38.14 16.70 -25.66
N THR A 78 -39.23 16.24 -25.08
CA THR A 78 -39.23 15.47 -23.82
C THR A 78 -38.56 14.11 -24.01
N ARG A 79 -38.77 13.42 -25.14
CA ARG A 79 -38.09 12.15 -25.42
C ARG A 79 -36.58 12.34 -25.51
N LEU A 80 -36.12 13.39 -26.22
CA LEU A 80 -34.71 13.74 -26.37
C LEU A 80 -34.04 14.09 -25.03
N GLU A 81 -34.72 14.87 -24.18
CA GLU A 81 -34.25 15.17 -22.82
C GLU A 81 -34.04 13.89 -22.00
N ARG A 82 -35.05 12.99 -21.99
CA ARG A 82 -34.96 11.70 -21.30
C ARG A 82 -33.83 10.85 -21.83
N TYR A 83 -33.63 10.82 -23.15
CA TYR A 83 -32.52 10.11 -23.80
C TYR A 83 -31.15 10.65 -23.33
N HIS A 84 -30.95 11.97 -23.31
CA HIS A 84 -29.73 12.58 -22.78
C HIS A 84 -29.48 12.23 -21.31
N MET A 85 -30.52 12.21 -20.47
CA MET A 85 -30.41 11.78 -19.08
C MET A 85 -30.00 10.30 -18.95
N ILE A 86 -30.57 9.40 -19.77
CA ILE A 86 -30.22 7.97 -19.80
C ILE A 86 -28.75 7.78 -20.18
N VAL A 87 -28.27 8.47 -21.22
CA VAL A 87 -26.87 8.40 -21.66
C VAL A 87 -25.93 8.92 -20.58
N ALA A 88 -26.21 10.10 -20.01
CA ALA A 88 -25.41 10.68 -18.93
C ALA A 88 -25.38 9.78 -17.67
N ALA A 89 -26.50 9.14 -17.32
CA ALA A 89 -26.56 8.23 -16.17
C ALA A 89 -25.70 6.97 -16.41
N ASN A 90 -25.72 6.41 -17.62
CA ASN A 90 -24.84 5.31 -18.01
C ASN A 90 -23.36 5.74 -18.02
N GLU A 91 -23.01 6.91 -18.54
CA GLU A 91 -21.62 7.40 -18.50
C GLU A 91 -21.07 7.59 -17.09
N LEU A 92 -21.92 7.99 -16.14
CA LEU A 92 -21.55 8.19 -14.74
C LEU A 92 -21.44 6.86 -13.99
N LEU A 93 -22.41 5.95 -14.16
CA LEU A 93 -22.50 4.70 -13.39
C LEU A 93 -21.70 3.54 -13.97
N SER A 94 -21.38 3.54 -15.27
CA SER A 94 -20.59 2.49 -15.93
C SER A 94 -19.09 2.52 -15.58
N ASN A 95 -18.56 3.67 -15.16
CA ASN A 95 -17.18 3.81 -14.71
C ASN A 95 -17.15 3.84 -13.17
N SER A 96 -16.48 2.85 -12.57
CA SER A 96 -16.41 2.69 -11.10
C SER A 96 -15.81 3.90 -10.39
N SER A 97 -14.83 4.59 -10.98
CA SER A 97 -14.23 5.81 -10.43
C SER A 97 -15.21 6.98 -10.46
N LYS A 98 -15.91 7.20 -11.59
CA LYS A 98 -16.95 8.22 -11.70
C LYS A 98 -18.11 7.97 -10.73
N ARG A 99 -18.60 6.72 -10.67
CA ARG A 99 -19.63 6.28 -9.72
C ARG A 99 -19.19 6.53 -8.27
N ARG A 100 -17.95 6.19 -7.90
CA ARG A 100 -17.42 6.45 -6.55
C ARG A 100 -17.36 7.95 -6.23
N MET A 101 -16.97 8.81 -7.19
CA MET A 101 -16.97 10.26 -6.99
C MET A 101 -18.38 10.81 -6.78
N TYR A 102 -19.37 10.32 -7.55
CA TYR A 102 -20.78 10.67 -7.33
C TYR A 102 -21.29 10.17 -5.96
N ASP A 103 -21.01 8.91 -5.62
CA ASP A 103 -21.52 8.29 -4.40
C ASP A 103 -20.94 8.89 -3.11
N ALA A 104 -19.71 9.42 -3.17
CA ALA A 104 -19.00 10.03 -2.04
C ALA A 104 -19.17 11.57 -1.95
N TYR A 105 -19.28 12.27 -3.08
CA TYR A 105 -19.24 13.75 -3.13
C TYR A 105 -20.40 14.39 -3.93
N GLY A 106 -21.30 13.61 -4.53
CA GLY A 106 -22.36 14.11 -5.41
C GLY A 106 -21.88 14.56 -6.80
N LEU A 107 -20.59 14.42 -7.10
CA LEU A 107 -19.93 14.95 -8.30
C LEU A 107 -20.35 14.24 -9.60
N GLY A 108 -20.46 15.02 -10.68
CA GLY A 108 -20.58 14.49 -12.05
C GLY A 108 -22.00 14.27 -12.58
N TRP A 109 -23.04 14.58 -11.80
CA TRP A 109 -24.43 14.54 -12.28
C TRP A 109 -24.92 15.95 -12.66
N SER A 110 -25.17 16.19 -13.95
CA SER A 110 -25.58 17.50 -14.49
C SER A 110 -27.08 17.79 -14.39
N HIS A 111 -27.92 16.78 -14.11
CA HIS A 111 -29.38 16.88 -14.11
C HIS A 111 -29.99 16.87 -12.70
N GLY A 112 -29.18 17.19 -11.67
CA GLY A 112 -29.57 17.21 -10.26
C GLY A 112 -29.91 18.61 -9.73
N ASP A 113 -30.13 18.71 -8.41
CA ASP A 113 -30.30 19.99 -7.71
C ASP A 113 -28.97 20.73 -7.61
N GLY A 114 -28.73 21.63 -8.57
CA GLY A 114 -27.55 22.48 -8.64
C GLY A 114 -26.28 21.74 -9.08
N VAL A 115 -25.31 22.51 -9.58
CA VAL A 115 -23.93 22.04 -9.57
C VAL A 115 -23.51 22.03 -8.10
N THR A 116 -23.18 20.86 -7.54
CA THR A 116 -22.57 20.76 -6.20
C THR A 116 -21.35 21.68 -6.17
N THR A 117 -21.46 22.82 -5.50
CA THR A 117 -20.38 23.81 -5.60
C THR A 117 -19.18 23.30 -4.82
N LEU A 118 -17.98 23.73 -5.20
CA LEU A 118 -16.77 23.41 -4.44
C LEU A 118 -16.90 23.81 -2.95
N ARG A 119 -17.74 24.81 -2.66
CA ARG A 119 -18.04 25.30 -1.30
C ARG A 119 -18.99 24.38 -0.53
N ASP A 120 -19.93 23.73 -1.20
CA ASP A 120 -20.80 22.71 -0.57
C ASP A 120 -20.02 21.42 -0.29
N ILE A 121 -19.10 21.06 -1.19
CA ILE A 121 -18.19 19.92 -1.03
C ILE A 121 -17.22 20.17 0.14
N ASP A 122 -16.58 21.34 0.20
CA ASP A 122 -15.74 21.77 1.35
C ASP A 122 -16.54 21.76 2.66
N ARG A 123 -17.77 22.29 2.66
CA ARG A 123 -18.62 22.28 3.85
C ARG A 123 -18.98 20.87 4.31
N ASN A 124 -19.38 19.99 3.39
CA ASN A 124 -19.71 18.61 3.73
C ASN A 124 -18.46 17.84 4.25
N TRP A 125 -17.30 18.04 3.62
CA TRP A 125 -16.02 17.47 4.05
C TRP A 125 -15.65 17.90 5.48
N ARG A 126 -15.85 19.17 5.84
CA ARG A 126 -15.66 19.66 7.21
C ARG A 126 -16.60 19.03 8.23
N HIS A 127 -17.87 18.84 7.87
CA HIS A 127 -18.86 18.24 8.79
C HIS A 127 -18.76 16.72 8.90
N GLN A 128 -17.95 16.05 8.08
CA GLN A 128 -17.80 14.60 8.07
C GLN A 128 -16.89 14.13 9.21
N GLN A 129 -17.41 13.26 10.09
CA GLN A 129 -16.67 12.72 11.24
C GLN A 129 -15.45 11.88 10.80
N GLY A 130 -14.35 11.94 11.56
CA GLY A 130 -13.10 11.22 11.23
C GLY A 130 -12.23 11.89 10.16
N THR A 131 -12.57 13.12 9.75
CA THR A 131 -11.82 13.89 8.74
C THR A 131 -10.79 14.83 9.38
N ALA A 132 -9.65 15.04 8.73
CA ALA A 132 -8.61 16.02 9.09
C ALA A 132 -9.04 17.51 8.88
N ALA A 133 -10.31 17.80 9.13
CA ALA A 133 -10.93 19.11 9.01
C ALA A 133 -11.33 19.69 10.38
N ASN A 134 -11.51 18.82 11.38
CA ASN A 134 -11.99 19.16 12.72
C ASN A 134 -10.87 19.11 13.78
N ASN A 135 -9.62 18.88 13.38
CA ASN A 135 -8.45 18.83 14.25
C ASN A 135 -7.83 20.23 14.42
N ALA A 136 -8.31 20.95 15.43
CA ALA A 136 -7.89 22.31 15.74
C ALA A 136 -6.55 22.36 16.52
N THR A 137 -6.22 21.30 17.27
CA THR A 137 -4.98 21.19 18.04
C THR A 137 -4.02 20.16 17.44
N TRP A 138 -2.74 20.23 17.86
CA TRP A 138 -1.74 19.23 17.47
C TRP A 138 -2.06 17.83 18.03
N GLU A 139 -2.68 17.76 19.22
CA GLU A 139 -3.14 16.51 19.85
C GLU A 139 -4.29 15.87 19.03
N ASP A 140 -5.25 16.67 18.52
CA ASP A 140 -6.29 16.15 17.62
C ASP A 140 -5.72 15.60 16.30
N TRP A 141 -4.65 16.24 15.78
CA TRP A 141 -3.92 15.77 14.61
C TRP A 141 -3.22 14.44 14.86
N GLU A 142 -2.59 14.28 16.03
CA GLU A 142 -1.96 13.03 16.47
C GLU A 142 -2.99 11.90 16.62
N HIS A 143 -4.12 12.15 17.30
CA HIS A 143 -5.20 11.17 17.43
C HIS A 143 -5.82 10.77 16.09
N TRP A 144 -6.04 11.72 15.18
CA TRP A 144 -6.51 11.42 13.82
C TRP A 144 -5.49 10.59 13.03
N ARG A 145 -4.20 10.94 13.14
CA ARG A 145 -3.09 10.23 12.49
C ARG A 145 -2.99 8.79 13.00
N ASP A 146 -3.06 8.56 14.31
CA ASP A 146 -2.98 7.22 14.91
C ASP A 146 -4.19 6.35 14.55
N ALA A 147 -5.39 6.94 14.48
CA ALA A 147 -6.61 6.25 14.06
C ALA A 147 -6.57 5.79 12.59
N GLN A 148 -5.86 6.52 11.70
CA GLN A 148 -5.70 6.12 10.30
C GLN A 148 -4.47 5.24 10.04
N ALA A 149 -3.33 5.54 10.68
CA ALA A 149 -2.07 4.84 10.46
C ALA A 149 -1.98 3.49 11.18
N GLY A 150 -2.86 3.22 12.15
CA GLY A 150 -2.94 1.94 12.84
C GLY A 150 -1.68 1.62 13.65
N LYS A 151 -1.34 2.48 14.63
CA LYS A 151 -0.10 2.43 15.40
C LYS A 151 1.14 2.28 14.50
N ALA A 152 1.53 3.38 13.86
CA ALA A 152 2.85 3.47 13.23
C ALA A 152 3.90 3.01 14.26
N GLY A 153 4.63 1.95 13.93
CA GLY A 153 5.35 1.14 14.92
C GLY A 153 6.27 2.00 15.79
N GLU A 154 6.00 2.00 17.10
CA GLU A 154 6.87 2.60 18.10
C GLU A 154 8.30 2.08 17.84
N PRO A 155 9.31 2.96 17.67
CA PRO A 155 10.65 2.53 17.35
C PRO A 155 11.15 1.60 18.46
N VAL A 156 11.37 0.33 18.13
CA VAL A 156 11.70 -0.72 19.10
C VAL A 156 13.11 -0.49 19.62
N PHE A 157 13.24 0.36 20.62
CA PHE A 157 14.46 0.52 21.39
C PHE A 157 14.69 -0.76 22.19
N MET A 158 15.87 -1.38 22.03
CA MET A 158 16.23 -2.54 22.82
C MET A 158 16.31 -2.16 24.31
N SER A 159 15.93 -3.07 25.20
CA SER A 159 16.10 -2.83 26.63
C SER A 159 17.59 -2.70 26.98
N HIS A 160 17.90 -1.89 28.00
CA HIS A 160 19.26 -1.70 28.50
C HIS A 160 19.96 -3.04 28.81
N GLY A 161 19.21 -4.05 29.26
CA GLY A 161 19.71 -5.42 29.48
C GLY A 161 20.06 -6.15 28.19
N ALA A 162 19.25 -6.05 27.13
CA ALA A 162 19.55 -6.66 25.84
C ALA A 162 20.80 -6.05 25.19
N PHE A 163 21.01 -4.74 25.33
CA PHE A 163 22.26 -4.10 24.92
C PHE A 163 23.46 -4.67 25.67
N ALA A 164 23.37 -4.76 27.01
CA ALA A 164 24.45 -5.28 27.84
C ALA A 164 24.81 -6.74 27.51
N THR A 165 23.83 -7.62 27.23
CA THR A 165 24.12 -9.02 26.86
C THR A 165 24.85 -9.13 25.52
N ILE A 166 24.50 -8.30 24.53
CA ILE A 166 25.20 -8.24 23.24
C ILE A 166 26.67 -7.81 23.43
N VAL A 167 26.92 -6.77 24.23
CA VAL A 167 28.29 -6.30 24.53
C VAL A 167 29.11 -7.40 25.22
N VAL A 168 28.55 -8.06 26.24
CA VAL A 168 29.23 -9.19 26.92
C VAL A 168 29.52 -10.33 25.96
N MET A 169 28.59 -10.66 25.05
CA MET A 169 28.81 -11.70 24.04
C MET A 169 29.98 -11.36 23.10
N PHE A 170 30.08 -10.10 22.63
CA PHE A 170 31.23 -9.66 21.84
C PHE A 170 32.54 -9.71 22.63
N CYS A 171 32.55 -9.36 23.92
CA CYS A 171 33.73 -9.50 24.77
C CYS A 171 34.18 -10.96 24.91
N VAL A 172 33.24 -11.91 25.10
CA VAL A 172 33.53 -13.34 25.19
C VAL A 172 34.09 -13.88 23.86
N VAL A 173 33.47 -13.55 22.72
CA VAL A 173 33.98 -13.93 21.39
C VAL A 173 35.37 -13.33 21.13
N GLY A 174 35.59 -12.07 21.52
CA GLY A 174 36.88 -11.40 21.41
C GLY A 174 37.98 -12.01 22.29
N ALA A 175 37.64 -12.52 23.48
CA ALA A 175 38.57 -13.25 24.33
C ALA A 175 38.97 -14.60 23.70
N ILE A 176 37.98 -15.37 23.21
CA ILE A 176 38.22 -16.65 22.52
C ILE A 176 39.05 -16.45 21.24
N ALA A 177 38.80 -15.39 20.48
CA ALA A 177 39.59 -15.07 19.30
C ALA A 177 41.06 -14.73 19.63
N GLN A 178 41.30 -14.08 20.78
CA GLN A 178 42.64 -13.75 21.24
C GLN A 178 43.42 -14.98 21.74
N THR A 179 42.79 -15.92 22.46
CA THR A 179 43.49 -17.14 22.93
C THR A 179 43.93 -18.01 21.75
N ASN A 180 43.03 -18.31 20.82
CA ASN A 180 43.35 -19.06 19.59
C ASN A 180 44.48 -18.39 18.75
N ARG A 181 44.55 -17.05 18.74
CA ARG A 181 45.60 -16.31 18.03
C ARG A 181 46.92 -16.24 18.80
N ALA A 182 46.87 -16.27 20.13
CA ALA A 182 48.05 -16.31 20.99
C ALA A 182 48.77 -17.66 20.88
N GLU A 183 48.03 -18.77 20.78
CA GLU A 183 48.61 -20.11 20.59
C GLU A 183 49.48 -20.17 19.32
N ASN A 184 48.96 -19.75 18.17
CA ASN A 184 49.75 -19.68 16.92
C ASN A 184 50.99 -18.79 17.07
N SER A 185 50.86 -17.63 17.71
CA SER A 185 51.98 -16.71 17.98
C SER A 185 53.03 -17.31 18.93
N SER A 186 52.62 -18.14 19.88
CA SER A 186 53.50 -18.74 20.89
C SER A 186 54.47 -19.76 20.29
N THR A 187 54.07 -20.49 19.25
CA THR A 187 54.92 -21.49 18.59
C THR A 187 56.19 -20.89 17.99
N VAL A 188 56.10 -19.67 17.46
CA VAL A 188 57.22 -18.92 16.88
C VAL A 188 58.22 -18.51 17.97
N TYR A 189 57.72 -18.02 19.11
CA TYR A 189 58.56 -17.64 20.25
C TYR A 189 59.23 -18.85 20.91
N ALA A 190 58.47 -19.93 21.15
CA ALA A 190 59.00 -21.18 21.67
C ALA A 190 60.07 -21.79 20.74
N GLY A 191 59.84 -21.74 19.42
CA GLY A 191 60.82 -22.15 18.41
C GLY A 191 62.12 -21.35 18.45
N TRP A 192 62.03 -20.02 18.60
CA TRP A 192 63.21 -19.14 18.71
C TRP A 192 64.04 -19.41 19.97
N VAL A 193 63.38 -19.58 21.13
CA VAL A 193 64.05 -19.94 22.39
C VAL A 193 64.69 -21.33 22.29
N ALA A 194 64.01 -22.29 21.67
CA ALA A 194 64.55 -23.63 21.45
C ALA A 194 65.78 -23.63 20.52
N ASP A 195 65.78 -22.84 19.45
CA ASP A 195 66.94 -22.74 18.54
C ASP A 195 68.15 -22.09 19.22
N GLN A 196 67.95 -21.00 19.99
CA GLN A 196 69.02 -20.43 20.81
C GLN A 196 69.62 -21.46 21.77
N ASN A 197 68.78 -22.21 22.49
CA ASN A 197 69.25 -23.20 23.46
C ASN A 197 70.01 -24.36 22.79
N ASN A 198 69.54 -24.82 21.61
CA ASN A 198 70.25 -25.81 20.80
C ASN A 198 71.62 -25.30 20.30
N ASN A 199 71.73 -24.03 19.90
CA ASN A 199 72.99 -23.43 19.48
C ASN A 199 73.98 -23.33 20.65
N VAL A 200 73.53 -22.92 21.83
CA VAL A 200 74.34 -22.92 23.06
C VAL A 200 74.79 -24.35 23.43
N GLY A 201 73.86 -25.32 23.42
CA GLY A 201 74.17 -26.72 23.70
C GLY A 201 75.23 -27.32 22.76
N ARG A 202 75.14 -27.06 21.46
CA ARG A 202 76.14 -27.48 20.47
C ARG A 202 77.51 -26.84 20.70
N ARG A 203 77.56 -25.57 21.12
CA ARG A 203 78.83 -24.90 21.49
C ARG A 203 79.46 -25.55 22.70
N LEU A 204 78.68 -25.84 23.74
CA LEU A 204 79.15 -26.50 24.97
C LEU A 204 79.67 -27.91 24.67
N GLN A 205 78.92 -28.74 23.93
CA GLN A 205 79.38 -30.07 23.52
C GLN A 205 80.67 -30.03 22.69
N ARG A 206 80.80 -29.05 21.77
CA ARG A 206 82.02 -28.94 20.96
C ARG A 206 83.22 -28.51 21.80
N ASN A 207 83.01 -27.68 22.82
CA ASN A 207 84.03 -27.29 23.78
C ASN A 207 84.42 -28.46 24.69
N GLU A 208 83.44 -29.23 25.19
CA GLU A 208 83.66 -30.43 26.00
C GLU A 208 84.48 -31.49 25.25
N VAL A 209 84.14 -31.78 23.98
CA VAL A 209 84.91 -32.72 23.14
C VAL A 209 86.34 -32.24 22.89
N MET A 210 86.55 -30.93 22.72
CA MET A 210 87.91 -30.37 22.62
C MET A 210 88.68 -30.55 23.94
N VAL A 211 88.09 -30.16 25.07
CA VAL A 211 88.73 -30.17 26.39
C VAL A 211 88.95 -31.60 26.95
N ALA A 212 88.14 -32.58 26.55
CA ALA A 212 88.22 -33.96 27.03
C ALA A 212 89.50 -34.71 26.61
N GLY A 213 90.18 -34.27 25.54
CA GLY A 213 91.44 -34.85 25.07
C GLY A 213 92.71 -34.16 25.60
N LEU A 214 92.59 -33.02 26.29
CA LEU A 214 93.72 -32.17 26.68
C LEU A 214 94.26 -32.50 28.08
N ASN A 215 95.58 -32.44 28.23
CA ASN A 215 96.25 -32.60 29.52
C ASN A 215 96.04 -31.35 30.41
N LYS A 216 96.30 -31.45 31.72
CA LYS A 216 95.93 -30.42 32.70
C LYS A 216 96.41 -29.00 32.33
N ASP A 217 97.66 -28.87 31.91
CA ASP A 217 98.27 -27.57 31.60
C ASP A 217 97.77 -27.01 30.26
N GLU A 218 97.45 -27.88 29.30
CA GLU A 218 96.81 -27.49 28.03
C GLU A 218 95.40 -26.97 28.26
N ARG A 219 94.64 -27.58 29.18
CA ARG A 219 93.32 -27.09 29.59
C ARG A 219 93.42 -25.69 30.23
N VAL A 220 94.43 -25.45 31.08
CA VAL A 220 94.66 -24.12 31.67
C VAL A 220 94.98 -23.08 30.60
N ASN A 221 95.85 -23.41 29.64
CA ASN A 221 96.16 -22.52 28.51
C ASN A 221 94.95 -22.28 27.60
N HIS A 222 94.10 -23.29 27.36
CA HIS A 222 92.84 -23.15 26.63
C HIS A 222 91.89 -22.17 27.34
N PHE A 223 91.69 -22.33 28.65
CA PHE A 223 90.84 -21.43 29.45
C PHE A 223 91.36 -19.99 29.50
N LEU A 224 92.69 -19.79 29.54
CA LEU A 224 93.27 -18.44 29.45
C LEU A 224 93.01 -17.81 28.07
N ARG A 225 93.21 -18.57 27.00
CA ARG A 225 93.02 -18.14 25.61
C ARG A 225 91.55 -17.90 25.21
N GLU A 226 90.58 -18.55 25.85
CA GLU A 226 89.16 -18.26 25.64
C GLU A 226 88.64 -17.05 26.42
N ARG A 227 89.44 -16.48 27.34
CA ARG A 227 89.02 -15.40 28.25
C ARG A 227 89.68 -14.05 27.98
N GLU A 228 90.53 -13.96 26.94
CA GLU A 228 91.03 -12.72 26.32
C GLU A 228 90.13 -12.31 25.14
#